data_AF-B0CQ81-F1
#
_entry.id   AF-B0CQ81-F1
#
_cell.length_a   1.000
_cell.length_b   1.000
_cell.length_c   1.000
_cell.angle_alpha   90.00
_cell.angle_beta   90.00
_cell.angle_gamma   90.00
#
_symmetry.space_group_name_H-M   'P 1'
#
loop_
_entity.id
_entity.type
_entity.pdbx_description
1 polymer ?
#
loop_
_entity_poly.entity_id
_entity_poly.type
_entity_poly.pdbx_seq_one_letter_code
_entity_poly.pdbx_strand_id
1 'polypeptide(L)'
;MSHPPLKVIGMEYNPVWIDRTFKSRQLTESLLAPEREAGLLTTHDYDAALSFFPDFHRRYNSLGMVLGGCLMYSIRKPSWSTPKTTALVLTSAVLGRAVGAVSSVREHYQFARSIENPAGFAQAMQNIQRKLGQPVMRPIGRPQDHTSADDHSQERDFQLPPPRASLEQPPMTKPTTSTGTWDRIRAANVRTAGNSSWDTLRQKHESARIQNRVPDTTVDDVNGEPVGQAKIEIMSRTEEQAKFDALLDRERNMK
;
A
#
# COMPACT_ATOMS: atom_id res chain seq x y z
N MET A 1 -24.85 32.34 25.76
CA MET A 1 -24.64 32.22 24.30
C MET A 1 -24.18 30.80 24.02
N SER A 2 -25.10 29.95 23.59
CA SER A 2 -24.83 28.53 23.31
C SER A 2 -24.46 28.41 21.84
N HIS A 3 -23.21 28.09 21.53
CA HIS A 3 -22.82 27.83 20.14
C HIS A 3 -23.60 26.61 19.63
N PRO A 4 -24.28 26.70 18.47
CA PRO A 4 -24.88 25.51 17.88
C PRO A 4 -23.79 24.46 17.66
N PRO A 5 -24.06 23.17 17.93
CA PRO A 5 -23.11 22.12 17.64
C PRO A 5 -22.81 22.18 16.14
N LEU A 6 -21.56 22.49 15.81
CA LEU A 6 -21.09 22.48 14.43
C LEU A 6 -21.39 21.09 13.88
N LYS A 7 -22.36 21.02 12.98
CA LYS A 7 -22.61 19.82 12.18
C LYS A 7 -21.41 19.69 11.25
N VAL A 8 -20.32 19.15 11.79
CA VAL A 8 -19.12 18.82 11.04
C VAL A 8 -19.62 17.93 9.92
N ILE A 9 -19.59 18.44 8.69
CA ILE A 9 -19.87 17.65 7.49
C ILE A 9 -18.79 16.57 7.52
N GLY A 10 -19.17 15.41 8.04
CA GLY A 10 -18.26 14.34 8.40
C GLY A 10 -17.74 13.74 7.11
N MET A 11 -16.66 14.30 6.56
CA MET A 11 -15.82 13.54 5.67
C MET A 11 -15.46 12.26 6.40
N GLU A 12 -15.84 11.12 5.83
CA GLU A 12 -15.44 9.81 6.34
C GLU A 12 -13.93 9.67 6.13
N TYR A 13 -13.18 10.23 7.08
CA TYR A 13 -11.75 10.42 7.02
C TYR A 13 -11.09 9.33 7.85
N ASN A 14 -10.51 8.33 7.18
CA ASN A 14 -9.78 7.26 7.84
C ASN A 14 -8.26 7.52 7.73
N PRO A 15 -7.61 8.10 8.77
CA PRO A 15 -6.19 8.44 8.72
C PRO A 15 -5.30 7.21 8.49
N VAL A 16 -5.69 6.05 9.02
CA VAL A 16 -4.93 4.80 8.88
C VAL A 16 -4.90 4.32 7.43
N TRP A 17 -6.03 4.43 6.72
CA TRP A 17 -6.08 4.07 5.30
C TRP A 17 -5.31 5.08 4.45
N ILE A 18 -5.47 6.38 4.72
CA ILE A 18 -4.76 7.44 4.03
C ILE A 18 -3.24 7.23 4.14
N ASP A 19 -2.74 7.03 5.36
CA ASP A 19 -1.33 6.75 5.59
C ASP A 19 -0.85 5.51 4.84
N ARG A 20 -1.68 4.49 4.65
CA ARG A 20 -1.25 3.30 3.90
C ARG A 20 -1.25 3.52 2.39
N THR A 21 -2.15 4.35 1.89
CA THR A 21 -2.36 4.58 0.47
C THR A 21 -1.40 5.63 -0.08
N PHE A 22 -1.26 6.77 0.60
CA PHE A 22 -0.51 7.92 0.09
C PHE A 22 0.93 7.92 0.62
N LYS A 23 1.72 6.91 0.22
CA LYS A 23 3.06 6.71 0.78
C LYS A 23 4.11 7.68 0.27
N SER A 24 3.97 8.13 -0.97
CA SER A 24 4.91 9.00 -1.67
C SER A 24 4.17 10.08 -2.43
N ARG A 25 4.88 11.16 -2.76
CA ARG A 25 4.34 12.27 -3.54
C ARG A 25 3.88 11.82 -4.92
N GLN A 26 4.67 11.01 -5.62
CA GLN A 26 4.35 10.50 -6.95
C GLN A 26 3.09 9.64 -6.94
N LEU A 27 2.93 8.78 -5.92
CA LEU A 27 1.72 7.96 -5.78
C LEU A 27 0.50 8.86 -5.50
N THR A 28 0.67 9.85 -4.63
CA THR A 28 -0.39 10.83 -4.32
C THR A 28 -0.82 11.61 -5.55
N GLU A 29 0.14 12.11 -6.33
CA GLU A 29 -0.09 12.79 -7.59
C GLU A 29 -0.81 11.88 -8.59
N SER A 30 -0.36 10.64 -8.76
CA SER A 30 -0.99 9.70 -9.69
C SER A 30 -2.44 9.36 -9.33
N LEU A 31 -2.78 9.37 -8.03
CA LEU A 31 -4.13 9.07 -7.55
C LEU A 31 -5.05 10.30 -7.59
N LEU A 32 -4.54 11.49 -7.26
CA LEU A 32 -5.34 12.71 -7.18
C LEU A 32 -5.42 13.48 -8.50
N ALA A 33 -4.43 13.35 -9.41
CA ALA A 33 -4.41 14.10 -10.66
C ALA A 33 -5.67 13.88 -11.52
N PRO A 34 -6.18 12.65 -11.69
CA PRO A 34 -7.44 12.42 -12.43
C PRO A 34 -8.64 13.09 -11.76
N GLU A 35 -8.66 13.20 -10.43
CA GLU A 35 -9.77 13.81 -9.69
C GLU A 35 -9.72 15.36 -9.76
N ARG A 36 -8.52 15.93 -9.87
CA ARG A 36 -8.32 17.36 -10.18
C ARG A 36 -8.77 17.69 -11.60
N GLU A 37 -8.39 16.87 -12.58
CA GLU A 37 -8.80 17.05 -13.98
C GLU A 37 -10.33 16.91 -14.16
N ALA A 38 -10.97 16.07 -13.34
CA ALA A 38 -12.43 15.95 -13.28
C ALA A 38 -13.12 17.17 -12.61
N GLY A 39 -12.37 18.14 -12.08
CA GLY A 39 -12.91 19.31 -11.39
C GLY A 39 -13.47 19.02 -9.99
N LEU A 40 -13.18 17.86 -9.40
CA LEU A 40 -13.60 17.51 -8.04
C LEU A 40 -12.69 18.13 -6.98
N LEU A 41 -11.40 18.30 -7.29
CA LEU A 41 -10.41 18.94 -6.42
C LEU A 41 -10.08 20.34 -6.95
N THR A 42 -10.05 21.33 -6.05
CA THR A 42 -9.46 22.63 -6.36
C THR A 42 -7.94 22.49 -6.48
N THR A 43 -7.28 23.41 -7.20
CA THR A 43 -5.81 23.42 -7.28
C THR A 43 -5.18 23.56 -5.89
N HIS A 44 -5.78 24.38 -5.02
CA HIS A 44 -5.36 24.55 -3.64
C HIS A 44 -5.40 23.23 -2.85
N ASP A 45 -6.52 22.51 -2.90
CA ASP A 45 -6.69 21.26 -2.16
C ASP A 45 -5.76 20.15 -2.65
N TYR A 46 -5.52 20.13 -3.97
CA TYR A 46 -4.57 19.23 -4.60
C TYR A 46 -3.13 19.48 -4.12
N ASP A 47 -2.68 20.73 -4.13
CA ASP A 47 -1.33 21.09 -3.68
C ASP A 47 -1.16 20.88 -2.17
N ALA A 48 -2.18 21.21 -1.38
CA ALA A 48 -2.21 20.92 0.05
C ALA A 48 -2.05 19.42 0.31
N ALA A 49 -2.78 18.56 -0.41
CA ALA A 49 -2.69 17.12 -0.28
C ALA A 49 -1.32 16.55 -0.70
N LEU A 50 -0.73 17.08 -1.77
CA LEU A 50 0.62 16.69 -2.21
C LEU A 50 1.70 17.04 -1.21
N SER A 51 1.55 18.16 -0.51
CA SER A 51 2.47 18.58 0.54
C SER A 51 2.26 17.78 1.83
N PHE A 52 1.01 17.53 2.20
CA PHE A 52 0.64 16.90 3.46
C PHE A 52 0.92 15.39 3.47
N PHE A 53 0.36 14.59 2.56
CA PHE A 53 0.39 13.12 2.70
C PHE A 53 1.77 12.45 2.75
N PRO A 54 2.79 12.86 1.97
CA PRO A 54 4.12 12.29 2.06
C PRO A 54 4.94 12.81 3.26
N ASP A 55 4.38 13.70 4.07
CA ASP A 55 5.11 14.45 5.09
C ASP A 55 5.45 13.65 6.35
N PHE A 56 6.23 14.29 7.21
CA PHE A 56 6.90 13.72 8.38
C PHE A 56 5.96 13.33 9.53
N HIS A 57 4.73 13.83 9.57
CA HIS A 57 3.75 13.53 10.63
C HIS A 57 3.51 12.02 10.82
N ARG A 58 3.68 11.22 9.76
CA ARG A 58 3.57 9.74 9.78
C ARG A 58 4.62 9.08 10.69
N ARG A 59 5.72 9.77 10.97
CA ARG A 59 6.81 9.28 11.84
C ARG A 59 6.65 9.71 13.30
N TYR A 60 5.69 10.57 13.64
CA TYR A 60 5.52 11.07 15.02
C TYR A 60 5.32 9.97 16.04
N ASN A 61 4.59 8.89 15.71
CA ASN A 61 4.41 7.76 16.62
C ASN A 61 5.73 7.07 16.95
N SER A 62 6.53 6.76 15.93
CA SER A 62 7.81 6.08 16.08
C SER A 62 8.84 6.99 16.75
N LEU A 63 8.87 8.26 16.38
CA LEU A 63 9.77 9.24 16.97
C LEU A 63 9.42 9.51 18.43
N GLY A 64 8.14 9.70 18.75
CA GLY A 64 7.68 9.87 20.13
C GLY A 64 8.07 8.67 20.99
N MET A 65 7.93 7.44 20.47
CA MET A 65 8.35 6.23 21.17
C MET A 65 9.86 6.21 21.45
N VAL A 66 10.68 6.45 20.43
CA VAL A 66 12.15 6.45 20.56
C VAL A 66 12.61 7.58 21.50
N LEU A 67 12.10 8.79 21.30
CA LEU A 67 12.45 9.96 22.12
C LEU A 67 12.02 9.77 23.58
N GLY A 68 10.83 9.23 23.84
CA GLY A 68 10.39 8.91 25.20
C GLY A 68 11.32 7.92 25.89
N GLY A 69 11.65 6.82 25.21
CA GLY A 69 12.60 5.82 25.73
C GLY A 69 14.00 6.40 25.99
N CYS A 70 14.55 7.15 25.03
CA CYS A 70 15.86 7.79 25.16
C CYS A 70 15.89 8.82 26.30
N LEU A 71 14.86 9.65 26.41
CA LEU A 71 14.75 10.65 27.48
C LEU A 71 14.70 9.98 28.86
N MET A 72 13.92 8.92 29.02
CA MET A 72 13.86 8.19 30.29
C MET A 72 15.18 7.48 30.62
N TYR A 73 15.89 6.98 29.61
CA TYR A 73 17.19 6.37 29.79
C TYR A 73 18.27 7.39 30.17
N SER A 74 18.25 8.61 29.61
CA SER A 74 19.25 9.64 29.90
C SER A 74 19.13 10.19 31.33
N ILE A 75 17.92 10.22 31.91
CA ILE A 75 17.68 10.66 33.28
C ILE A 75 17.83 9.54 34.33
N ARG A 76 18.22 8.32 33.92
CA ARG A 76 18.34 7.19 34.85
C ARG A 76 19.45 7.45 35.88
N LYS A 77 19.21 7.10 37.14
CA LYS A 77 20.26 7.08 38.16
C LYS A 77 21.03 5.76 38.10
N PRO A 78 22.37 5.76 38.28
CA PRO A 78 23.16 4.52 38.26
C PRO A 78 22.80 3.56 39.40
N SER A 79 22.19 4.05 40.49
CA SER A 79 21.73 3.23 41.61
C SER A 79 20.42 2.46 41.35
N TRP A 80 19.77 2.67 40.20
CA TRP A 80 18.52 1.97 39.89
C TRP A 80 18.80 0.54 39.48
N SER A 81 17.99 -0.40 39.98
CA SER A 81 18.02 -1.77 39.50
C SER A 81 17.64 -1.85 38.02
N THR A 82 18.23 -2.82 37.31
CA THR A 82 17.92 -3.10 35.90
C THR A 82 16.43 -3.26 35.62
N PRO A 83 15.65 -4.09 36.36
CA PRO A 83 14.22 -4.26 36.06
C PRO A 83 13.42 -2.96 36.22
N LYS A 84 13.74 -2.15 37.23
CA LYS A 84 13.10 -0.84 37.43
C LYS A 84 13.37 0.10 36.27
N THR A 85 14.63 0.15 35.81
CA THR A 85 15.03 0.99 34.68
C THR A 85 14.32 0.55 33.39
N THR A 86 14.30 -0.75 33.11
CA THR A 86 13.61 -1.31 31.94
C THR A 86 12.12 -0.98 31.97
N ALA A 87 11.45 -1.18 33.10
CA ALA A 87 10.03 -0.86 33.24
C ALA A 87 9.75 0.63 32.95
N LEU A 88 10.52 1.54 33.54
CA LEU A 88 10.35 2.98 33.32
C LEU A 88 10.60 3.38 31.87
N VAL A 89 11.65 2.86 31.23
CA VAL A 89 11.96 3.14 29.82
C VAL A 89 10.82 2.67 28.91
N LEU A 90 10.30 1.46 29.13
CA LEU A 90 9.16 0.93 28.34
C LEU A 90 7.90 1.78 28.54
N THR A 91 7.56 2.12 29.79
CA THR A 91 6.41 3.00 30.09
C THR A 91 6.56 4.36 29.41
N SER A 92 7.75 4.96 29.46
CA SER A 92 8.02 6.24 28.82
C SER A 92 7.95 6.16 27.30
N ALA A 93 8.44 5.08 26.69
CA ALA A 93 8.32 4.85 25.25
C ALA A 93 6.84 4.73 24.81
N VAL A 94 6.00 4.03 25.58
CA VAL A 94 4.55 3.96 25.31
C VAL A 94 3.88 5.32 25.43
N LEU A 95 4.23 6.10 26.46
CA LEU A 95 3.70 7.44 26.64
C LEU A 95 4.12 8.39 25.51
N GLY A 96 5.39 8.33 25.11
CA GLY A 96 5.92 9.10 23.97
C GLY A 96 5.21 8.74 22.67
N ARG A 97 4.91 7.46 22.44
CA ARG A 97 4.09 7.03 21.30
C ARG A 97 2.69 7.65 21.33
N ALA A 98 2.04 7.68 22.50
CA ALA A 98 0.71 8.26 22.65
C ALA A 98 0.72 9.77 22.34
N VAL A 99 1.73 10.50 22.81
CA VAL A 99 1.92 11.92 22.46
C VAL A 99 2.11 12.08 20.94
N GLY A 100 2.94 11.24 20.32
CA GLY A 100 3.11 11.23 18.86
C GLY A 100 1.80 11.02 18.10
N ALA A 101 0.92 10.15 18.62
CA ALA A 101 -0.37 9.86 18.00
C ALA A 101 -1.32 11.06 18.07
N VAL A 102 -1.37 11.75 19.22
CA VAL A 102 -2.15 12.99 19.37
C VAL A 102 -1.64 14.06 18.41
N SER A 103 -0.31 14.23 18.28
CA SER A 103 0.27 15.18 17.33
C SER A 103 -0.10 14.82 15.89
N SER A 104 -0.02 13.55 15.50
CA SER A 104 -0.43 13.09 14.16
C SER A 104 -1.91 13.39 13.89
N VAL A 105 -2.80 13.08 14.83
CA VAL A 105 -4.24 13.39 14.70
C VAL A 105 -4.49 14.90 14.57
N ARG A 106 -3.74 15.72 15.32
CA ARG A 106 -3.82 17.19 15.21
C ARG A 106 -3.44 17.67 13.81
N GLU A 107 -2.38 17.15 13.21
CA GLU A 107 -1.97 17.52 11.85
C GLU A 107 -3.04 17.14 10.81
N HIS A 108 -3.60 15.94 10.91
CA HIS A 108 -4.74 15.54 10.05
C HIS A 108 -5.94 16.47 10.20
N TYR A 109 -6.21 16.94 11.43
CA TYR A 109 -7.30 17.87 11.67
C TYR A 109 -7.02 19.26 11.10
N GLN A 110 -5.79 19.74 11.18
CA GLN A 110 -5.37 21.00 10.55
C GLN A 110 -5.47 20.92 9.04
N PHE A 111 -4.98 19.83 8.44
CA PHE A 111 -5.13 19.56 7.01
C PHE A 111 -6.60 19.52 6.58
N ALA A 112 -7.46 18.78 7.30
CA ALA A 112 -8.88 18.72 6.98
C ALA A 112 -9.57 20.10 7.05
N ARG A 113 -9.08 21.00 7.92
CA ARG A 113 -9.56 22.39 8.01
C ARG A 113 -9.00 23.30 6.92
N SER A 114 -7.86 22.97 6.29
CA SER A 114 -7.30 23.77 5.20
C SER A 114 -7.94 23.46 3.84
N ILE A 115 -8.71 22.38 3.72
CA ILE A 115 -9.41 22.03 2.49
C ILE A 115 -10.51 23.05 2.20
N GLU A 116 -10.45 23.67 1.02
CA GLU A 116 -11.39 24.68 0.54
C GLU A 116 -12.73 24.05 0.12
N ASN A 117 -12.69 22.92 -0.59
CA ASN A 117 -13.88 22.18 -0.99
C ASN A 117 -13.94 20.79 -0.34
N PRO A 118 -14.40 20.67 0.92
CA PRO A 118 -14.42 19.41 1.64
C PRO A 118 -15.34 18.37 0.98
N ALA A 119 -16.43 18.79 0.33
CA ALA A 119 -17.34 17.87 -0.35
C ALA A 119 -16.68 17.25 -1.61
N GLY A 120 -16.03 18.07 -2.42
CA GLY A 120 -15.28 17.62 -3.61
C GLY A 120 -14.12 16.70 -3.24
N PHE A 121 -13.37 17.08 -2.19
CA PHE A 121 -12.28 16.25 -1.65
C PHE A 121 -12.78 14.88 -1.17
N ALA A 122 -13.87 14.83 -0.40
CA ALA A 122 -14.46 13.57 0.06
C ALA A 122 -14.87 12.65 -1.10
N GLN A 123 -15.49 13.21 -2.13
CA GLN A 123 -15.88 12.47 -3.33
C GLN A 123 -14.65 11.92 -4.08
N ALA A 124 -13.60 12.72 -4.22
CA ALA A 124 -12.33 12.27 -4.81
C ALA A 124 -11.73 11.09 -4.03
N MET A 125 -11.70 11.17 -2.69
CA MET A 125 -11.20 10.08 -1.85
C MET A 125 -12.03 8.80 -2.00
N GLN A 126 -13.36 8.90 -2.11
CA GLN A 126 -14.23 7.76 -2.37
C GLN A 126 -14.00 7.15 -3.76
N ASN A 127 -13.76 7.97 -4.78
CA ASN A 127 -13.41 7.49 -6.12
C ASN A 127 -12.09 6.71 -6.08
N ILE A 128 -11.08 7.22 -5.38
CA ILE A 128 -9.78 6.55 -5.19
C ILE A 128 -9.96 5.23 -4.43
N GLN A 129 -10.75 5.22 -3.35
CA GLN A 129 -11.03 4.00 -2.58
C GLN A 129 -11.78 2.95 -3.42
N ARG A 130 -12.71 3.38 -4.30
CA ARG A 130 -13.37 2.49 -5.26
C ARG A 130 -12.37 1.92 -6.29
N LYS A 131 -11.45 2.75 -6.80
CA LYS A 131 -10.42 2.33 -7.77
C LYS A 131 -9.41 1.34 -7.19
N LEU A 132 -8.97 1.56 -5.96
CA LEU A 132 -7.98 0.69 -5.29
C LEU A 132 -8.60 -0.57 -4.67
N GLY A 133 -9.92 -0.70 -4.72
CA GLY A 133 -10.67 -1.65 -3.93
C GLY A 133 -10.83 -1.17 -2.51
N GLN A 134 -12.01 -1.41 -1.92
CA GLN A 134 -12.18 -1.10 -0.50
C GLN A 134 -11.10 -1.86 0.28
N PRO A 135 -10.33 -1.18 1.15
CA PRO A 135 -9.53 -1.90 2.12
C PRO A 135 -10.52 -2.78 2.84
N VAL A 136 -10.43 -4.10 2.65
CA VAL A 136 -11.17 -5.05 3.44
C VAL A 136 -10.62 -4.82 4.84
N MET A 137 -11.28 -3.93 5.60
CA MET A 137 -11.15 -3.92 7.04
C MET A 137 -11.70 -5.28 7.41
N ARG A 138 -10.82 -6.28 7.40
CA ARG A 138 -11.13 -7.55 8.02
C ARG A 138 -11.51 -7.12 9.43
N PRO A 139 -12.80 -7.23 9.83
CA PRO A 139 -13.11 -7.03 11.22
C PRO A 139 -12.11 -7.90 11.95
N ILE A 140 -11.45 -7.35 12.96
CA ILE A 140 -10.65 -8.14 13.88
C ILE A 140 -11.67 -9.03 14.56
N GLY A 141 -12.01 -10.12 13.88
CA GLY A 141 -12.83 -11.18 14.39
C GLY A 141 -12.03 -11.67 15.56
N ARG A 142 -12.52 -11.34 16.74
CA ARG A 142 -12.45 -12.23 17.90
C ARG A 142 -12.53 -13.65 17.31
N PRO A 143 -11.57 -14.55 17.59
CA PRO A 143 -11.66 -15.94 17.15
C PRO A 143 -13.09 -16.36 17.40
N GLN A 144 -13.86 -16.51 16.33
CA GLN A 144 -15.20 -17.05 16.46
C GLN A 144 -14.87 -18.49 16.79
N ASP A 145 -14.95 -18.82 18.07
CA ASP A 145 -14.90 -20.18 18.52
C ASP A 145 -15.91 -20.92 17.66
N HIS A 146 -15.38 -21.68 16.70
CA HIS A 146 -16.14 -22.59 15.88
C HIS A 146 -16.50 -23.77 16.80
N THR A 147 -17.25 -23.50 17.86
CA THR A 147 -17.97 -24.52 18.60
C THR A 147 -19.18 -24.85 17.74
N SER A 148 -18.91 -25.63 16.69
CA SER A 148 -19.91 -26.39 15.97
C SER A 148 -20.55 -27.37 16.93
N ALA A 149 -21.67 -26.98 17.51
CA ALA A 149 -22.69 -27.88 18.00
C ALA A 149 -24.03 -27.28 17.58
N ASP A 150 -24.88 -28.14 17.03
CA ASP A 150 -26.28 -27.93 16.65
C ASP A 150 -26.45 -27.24 15.29
N ASP A 151 -26.56 -27.99 14.20
CA ASP A 151 -27.77 -28.75 13.82
C ASP A 151 -29.01 -27.85 13.74
N HIS A 152 -29.10 -27.07 12.66
CA HIS A 152 -30.38 -26.76 12.06
C HIS A 152 -30.19 -26.55 10.55
N SER A 153 -30.60 -27.59 9.83
CA SER A 153 -31.03 -27.59 8.44
C SER A 153 -31.89 -26.37 8.13
N GLN A 154 -31.26 -25.34 7.56
CA GLN A 154 -31.96 -24.26 6.86
C GLN A 154 -31.75 -24.49 5.36
N GLU A 155 -32.63 -25.30 4.77
CA GLU A 155 -32.93 -25.26 3.33
C GLU A 155 -33.22 -23.81 2.96
N ARG A 156 -32.22 -23.09 2.45
CA ARG A 156 -32.45 -21.89 1.66
C ARG A 156 -32.57 -22.32 0.22
N ASP A 157 -33.81 -22.30 -0.25
CA ASP A 157 -34.17 -22.24 -1.65
C ASP A 157 -33.28 -21.23 -2.40
N PHE A 158 -32.38 -21.77 -3.22
CA PHE A 158 -31.72 -21.00 -4.26
C PHE A 158 -32.74 -20.72 -5.36
N GLN A 159 -33.51 -19.63 -5.21
CA GLN A 159 -34.27 -19.06 -6.32
C GLN A 159 -33.29 -18.49 -7.35
N LEU A 160 -33.00 -19.32 -8.36
CA LEU A 160 -32.36 -18.93 -9.61
C LEU A 160 -33.22 -17.88 -10.34
N PRO A 161 -32.63 -16.80 -10.87
CA PRO A 161 -33.36 -15.89 -11.75
C PRO A 161 -33.81 -16.61 -13.03
N PRO A 162 -35.00 -16.30 -13.57
CA PRO A 162 -35.51 -16.95 -14.78
C PRO A 162 -34.60 -16.65 -15.98
N PRO A 163 -34.31 -17.64 -16.83
CA PRO A 163 -33.52 -17.43 -18.03
C PRO A 163 -34.28 -16.55 -19.03
N ARG A 164 -33.64 -15.47 -19.46
CA ARG A 164 -34.06 -14.66 -20.62
C ARG A 164 -34.07 -15.55 -21.86
N ALA A 165 -35.24 -15.72 -22.46
CA ALA A 165 -35.40 -16.33 -23.78
C ALA A 165 -34.58 -15.55 -24.82
N SER A 166 -33.47 -16.14 -25.27
CA SER A 166 -32.80 -15.73 -26.51
C SER A 166 -33.26 -16.69 -27.61
N LEU A 167 -33.82 -16.10 -28.65
CA LEU A 167 -34.26 -16.75 -29.88
C LEU A 167 -33.11 -17.48 -30.57
N GLU A 168 -33.38 -18.75 -30.89
CA GLU A 168 -33.02 -19.48 -32.12
C GLU A 168 -31.60 -19.34 -32.69
N GLN A 169 -30.80 -20.40 -32.49
CA GLN A 169 -29.90 -20.91 -33.53
C GLN A 169 -29.88 -22.46 -33.53
N PRO A 170 -29.81 -23.11 -34.72
CA PRO A 170 -30.10 -24.53 -34.94
C PRO A 170 -28.91 -25.47 -34.63
N PRO A 171 -29.11 -26.81 -34.67
CA PRO A 171 -28.35 -27.75 -33.86
C PRO A 171 -27.09 -28.25 -34.56
N MET A 172 -25.98 -28.26 -33.84
CA MET A 172 -24.92 -29.23 -34.08
C MET A 172 -24.62 -29.99 -32.80
N THR A 173 -25.00 -31.26 -32.86
CA THR A 173 -24.68 -32.35 -31.97
C THR A 173 -23.17 -32.46 -31.72
N LYS A 174 -22.77 -32.58 -30.45
CA LYS A 174 -21.56 -33.29 -30.01
C LYS A 174 -21.57 -33.52 -28.49
N PRO A 175 -20.86 -34.57 -28.02
CA PRO A 175 -21.28 -35.40 -26.90
C PRO A 175 -21.00 -34.79 -25.52
N THR A 176 -21.95 -35.05 -24.62
CA THR A 176 -21.87 -34.86 -23.17
C THR A 176 -20.80 -35.78 -22.58
N THR A 177 -19.58 -35.29 -22.46
CA THR A 177 -18.67 -35.72 -21.40
C THR A 177 -18.83 -34.74 -20.25
N SER A 178 -19.13 -35.27 -19.06
CA SER A 178 -19.17 -34.50 -17.81
C SER A 178 -17.82 -33.82 -17.61
N THR A 179 -17.75 -32.54 -17.99
CA THR A 179 -16.57 -31.70 -17.88
C THR A 179 -16.32 -31.52 -16.40
N GLY A 180 -15.35 -32.28 -15.88
CA GLY A 180 -15.02 -32.28 -14.46
C GLY A 180 -14.65 -30.87 -14.00
N THR A 181 -14.75 -30.62 -12.71
CA THR A 181 -14.39 -29.33 -12.08
C THR A 181 -13.03 -28.80 -12.58
N TRP A 182 -12.09 -29.69 -12.87
CA TRP A 182 -10.79 -29.37 -13.47
C TRP A 182 -10.85 -28.78 -14.88
N ASP A 183 -11.75 -29.24 -15.74
CA ASP A 183 -11.93 -28.66 -17.08
C ASP A 183 -12.56 -27.28 -17.01
N ARG A 184 -13.46 -27.05 -16.03
CA ARG A 184 -14.01 -25.72 -15.77
C ARG A 184 -12.93 -24.75 -15.28
N ILE A 185 -12.02 -25.19 -14.40
CA ILE A 185 -10.87 -24.38 -13.94
C ILE A 185 -9.91 -24.10 -15.09
N ARG A 186 -9.62 -25.10 -15.94
CA ARG A 186 -8.76 -24.90 -17.13
C ARG A 186 -9.38 -23.91 -18.12
N ALA A 187 -10.68 -24.05 -18.43
CA ALA A 187 -11.38 -23.13 -19.31
C ALA A 187 -11.43 -21.69 -18.76
N ALA A 188 -11.60 -21.53 -17.43
CA ALA A 188 -11.54 -20.24 -16.78
C ALA A 188 -10.13 -19.63 -16.82
N ASN A 189 -9.09 -20.42 -16.54
CA ASN A 189 -7.70 -19.95 -16.58
C ASN A 189 -7.25 -19.56 -18.00
N VAL A 190 -7.69 -20.26 -19.05
CA VAL A 190 -7.35 -19.89 -20.43
C VAL A 190 -7.91 -18.50 -20.80
N ARG A 191 -9.08 -18.13 -20.28
CA ARG A 191 -9.66 -16.79 -20.49
C ARG A 191 -8.90 -15.68 -19.74
N THR A 192 -8.34 -15.99 -18.57
CA THR A 192 -7.58 -15.02 -17.76
C THR A 192 -6.09 -14.97 -18.13
N ALA A 193 -5.56 -16.03 -18.78
CA ALA A 193 -4.16 -16.16 -19.12
C ALA A 193 -3.66 -15.13 -20.14
N GLY A 194 -4.56 -14.51 -20.93
CA GLY A 194 -4.17 -13.45 -21.88
C GLY A 194 -3.58 -12.21 -21.22
N ASN A 195 -3.92 -11.92 -19.96
CA ASN A 195 -3.46 -10.75 -19.20
C ASN A 195 -2.90 -11.15 -17.83
N SER A 196 -2.10 -12.21 -17.77
CA SER A 196 -1.48 -12.63 -16.51
C SER A 196 -0.61 -11.51 -15.95
N SER A 197 -0.88 -11.09 -14.71
CA SER A 197 -0.06 -10.11 -13.96
C SER A 197 1.43 -10.49 -13.94
N TRP A 198 1.76 -11.76 -14.12
CA TRP A 198 3.13 -12.25 -14.24
C TRP A 198 3.79 -11.90 -15.56
N ASP A 199 3.06 -11.90 -16.67
CA ASP A 199 3.59 -11.47 -17.98
C ASP A 199 3.79 -9.96 -18.01
N THR A 200 2.93 -9.17 -17.35
CA THR A 200 3.15 -7.72 -17.22
C THR A 200 4.42 -7.40 -16.43
N LEU A 201 4.70 -8.19 -15.38
CA LEU A 201 5.92 -8.05 -14.58
C LEU A 201 7.16 -8.45 -15.40
N ARG A 202 7.09 -9.56 -16.16
CA ARG A 202 8.19 -10.02 -17.01
C ARG A 202 8.47 -9.04 -18.14
N GLN A 203 7.43 -8.55 -18.83
CA GLN A 203 7.55 -7.55 -19.88
C GLN A 203 8.16 -6.25 -19.35
N LYS A 204 7.77 -5.80 -18.15
CA LYS A 204 8.38 -4.61 -17.52
C LYS A 204 9.87 -4.82 -17.22
N HIS A 205 10.25 -6.02 -16.78
CA HIS A 205 11.63 -6.35 -16.47
C HIS A 205 12.50 -6.49 -17.74
N GLU A 206 11.95 -7.04 -18.82
CA GLU A 206 12.61 -7.15 -20.12
C GLU A 206 12.75 -5.78 -20.80
N SER A 207 11.72 -4.93 -20.72
CA SER A 207 11.74 -3.56 -21.26
C SER A 207 12.83 -2.71 -20.60
N ALA A 208 12.93 -2.77 -19.26
CA ALA A 208 13.96 -2.06 -18.50
C ALA A 208 15.38 -2.55 -18.83
N ARG A 209 15.54 -3.85 -19.14
CA ARG A 209 16.83 -4.44 -19.50
C ARG A 209 17.29 -4.04 -20.91
N ILE A 210 16.36 -3.91 -21.86
CA ILE A 210 16.69 -3.50 -23.24
C ILE A 210 17.05 -2.01 -23.29
N GLN A 211 16.36 -1.16 -22.53
CA GLN A 211 16.64 0.28 -22.51
C GLN A 211 18.02 0.63 -21.92
N ASN A 212 18.54 -0.19 -21.01
CA ASN A 212 19.89 -0.03 -20.45
C ASN A 212 21.01 -0.60 -21.34
N ARG A 213 20.68 -1.21 -22.48
CA ARG A 213 21.65 -1.81 -23.40
C ARG A 213 21.69 -1.06 -24.72
N VAL A 214 21.65 0.27 -24.67
CA VAL A 214 22.08 1.09 -25.82
C VAL A 214 23.61 0.98 -25.89
N PRO A 215 24.17 0.35 -26.93
CA PRO A 215 25.62 0.29 -27.11
C PRO A 215 26.12 1.69 -27.41
N ASP A 216 26.86 2.22 -26.43
CA ASP A 216 27.69 3.41 -26.57
C ASP A 216 28.75 3.13 -27.65
N THR A 217 28.37 3.42 -28.88
CA THR A 217 29.23 3.39 -30.04
C THR A 217 28.94 4.71 -30.72
N THR A 218 29.72 5.75 -30.40
CA THR A 218 30.28 6.64 -31.42
C THR A 218 31.20 7.72 -30.84
N VAL A 219 32.47 7.57 -31.25
CA VAL A 219 33.49 8.58 -31.57
C VAL A 219 34.27 9.25 -30.44
N ASP A 220 35.57 8.98 -30.52
CA ASP A 220 36.67 9.84 -30.13
C ASP A 220 36.33 11.34 -30.26
N ASP A 221 36.29 12.06 -29.15
CA ASP A 221 36.71 13.45 -29.18
C ASP A 221 37.59 13.77 -27.97
N VAL A 222 38.66 14.45 -28.30
CA VAL A 222 39.82 14.74 -27.48
C VAL A 222 39.51 16.00 -26.69
N ASN A 223 39.77 15.95 -25.38
CA ASN A 223 39.73 17.03 -24.38
C ASN A 223 38.38 17.30 -23.67
N GLY A 224 38.34 16.91 -22.39
CA GLY A 224 37.56 17.64 -21.38
C GLY A 224 36.82 16.78 -20.36
N GLU A 225 37.54 16.35 -19.31
CA GLU A 225 37.05 16.07 -17.94
C GLU A 225 35.64 15.45 -17.74
N PRO A 226 35.54 14.14 -17.41
CA PRO A 226 34.26 13.53 -17.04
C PRO A 226 33.97 13.57 -15.53
N VAL A 227 32.76 14.04 -15.24
CA VAL A 227 32.06 14.10 -13.96
C VAL A 227 31.93 12.72 -13.29
N GLY A 228 32.49 12.57 -12.10
CA GLY A 228 32.71 11.30 -11.38
C GLY A 228 31.54 10.67 -10.61
N GLN A 229 30.29 10.78 -11.07
CA GLN A 229 29.14 10.22 -10.30
C GLN A 229 28.55 8.92 -10.86
N ALA A 230 28.63 8.64 -12.16
CA ALA A 230 28.06 7.41 -12.75
C ALA A 230 28.90 6.14 -12.50
N LYS A 231 30.19 6.29 -12.14
CA LYS A 231 31.10 5.14 -11.94
C LYS A 231 30.89 4.42 -10.61
N ILE A 232 30.29 5.09 -9.62
CA ILE A 232 30.14 4.56 -8.25
C ILE A 232 29.02 3.50 -8.18
N GLU A 233 27.93 3.66 -8.95
CA GLU A 233 26.78 2.74 -8.88
C GLU A 233 26.99 1.42 -9.65
N ILE A 234 27.80 1.45 -10.74
CA ILE A 234 28.10 0.25 -11.53
C ILE A 234 29.09 -0.67 -10.81
N MET A 235 30.03 -0.10 -10.04
CA MET A 235 30.94 -0.92 -9.22
C MET A 235 30.18 -1.69 -8.12
N SER A 236 29.15 -1.10 -7.51
CA SER A 236 28.39 -1.76 -6.42
C SER A 236 27.67 -3.05 -6.86
N ARG A 237 27.06 -3.06 -8.06
CA ARG A 237 26.38 -4.26 -8.59
C ARG A 237 27.33 -5.41 -8.89
N THR A 238 28.52 -5.10 -9.38
CA THR A 238 29.51 -6.11 -9.75
C THR A 238 30.10 -6.77 -8.50
N GLU A 239 30.30 -6.00 -7.44
CA GLU A 239 30.72 -6.49 -6.12
C GLU A 239 29.64 -7.33 -5.43
N GLU A 240 28.36 -6.91 -5.50
CA GLU A 240 27.24 -7.70 -4.97
C GLU A 240 27.08 -9.05 -5.68
N GLN A 241 27.26 -9.09 -7.00
CA GLN A 241 27.22 -10.33 -7.79
C GLN A 241 28.36 -11.29 -7.38
N ALA A 242 29.59 -10.78 -7.27
CA ALA A 242 30.73 -11.58 -6.84
C ALA A 242 30.56 -12.15 -5.42
N LYS A 243 29.93 -11.37 -4.52
CA LYS A 243 29.64 -11.82 -3.16
C LYS A 243 28.58 -12.92 -3.11
N PHE A 244 27.61 -12.88 -4.02
CA PHE A 244 26.59 -13.93 -4.17
C PHE A 244 27.20 -15.23 -4.70
N ASP A 245 28.04 -15.14 -5.73
CA ASP A 245 28.73 -16.31 -6.31
C ASP A 245 29.67 -16.95 -5.29
N ALA A 246 30.39 -16.15 -4.50
CA ALA A 246 31.25 -16.64 -3.42
C ALA A 246 30.47 -17.39 -2.32
N LEU A 247 29.21 -17.02 -2.06
CA LEU A 247 28.34 -17.72 -1.11
C LEU A 247 27.88 -19.08 -1.65
N LEU A 248 27.56 -19.16 -2.95
CA LEU A 248 27.19 -20.41 -3.63
C LEU A 248 28.35 -21.41 -3.70
N ASP A 249 29.55 -20.93 -4.01
CA ASP A 249 30.74 -21.79 -4.05
C ASP A 249 31.12 -22.29 -2.65
N ARG A 250 30.92 -21.46 -1.62
CA ARG A 250 31.08 -21.87 -0.23
C ARG A 250 30.08 -22.97 0.16
N GLU A 251 28.83 -22.89 -0.29
CA GLU A 251 27.83 -23.94 -0.06
C GLU A 251 28.16 -25.25 -0.80
N ARG A 252 28.66 -25.15 -2.04
CA ARG A 252 29.09 -26.32 -2.84
C ARG A 252 30.29 -27.05 -2.25
N ASN A 253 31.20 -26.35 -1.58
CA ASN A 253 32.41 -26.91 -0.98
C ASN A 253 32.22 -27.45 0.45
N MET A 254 31.00 -27.46 1.01
CA MET A 254 30.69 -28.03 2.34
C MET A 254 30.29 -29.53 2.31
N LYS A 255 30.59 -30.25 1.23
CA LYS A 255 30.45 -31.72 1.15
C LYS A 255 31.79 -32.40 1.40
#